data_AF-A0A9D7UL94-F1
#
_entry.id   AF-A0A9D7UL94-F1
#
_cell.length_a   1.000
_cell.length_b   1.000
_cell.length_c   1.000
_cell.angle_alpha   90.00
_cell.angle_beta   90.00
_cell.angle_gamma   90.00
#
_symmetry.space_group_name_H-M   'P 1'
#
loop_
_entity.id
_entity.type
_entity.pdbx_description
1 polymer ?
#
loop_
_entity_poly.entity_id
_entity_poly.type
_entity_poly.pdbx_seq_one_letter_code
_entity_poly.pdbx_strand_id
1 'polypeptide(L)'
;MVKFCTSCGTANTRDARYCASCGHAMPPSVDDGEANELPQPVSASPPLPVDAEPGISNEPTSSEKAESGRNWPVVLAVLSSLLFIGGLYYWLFLADDINGTQESSYGTGAQEGDTAEAKQFFVMTEANVRDRATTIGSTILGKMPRGSAVTGVVKLGEDGTSEWLELADGKGFIATVNLGESEPPEIAKALNDRIWTADGPIDIWAQADSASTLVDRVSEGTKLTLSGLTANDFIEVKLRKGGVGYIANGADILSRLGGKPIDITFNPQTCAFGGEIGMEFAKIGARLRAQWQELENREFADEEAREKAYSSAEGRSSFVKLQRSYKGLTLTAIAQHYESQSLYFADPPDKVIDVLRDQGFRIDANGNFASTELYAGISATRGEGAAYGKSELGCGV
;
A
#
# COMPACT_ATOMS: atom_id res chain seq x y z
N MET A 1 -22.03 -10.99 41.22
CA MET A 1 -21.78 -10.72 39.79
C MET A 1 -20.73 -9.64 39.69
N VAL A 2 -19.64 -9.89 38.96
CA VAL A 2 -18.57 -8.91 38.69
C VAL A 2 -18.91 -8.08 37.46
N LYS A 3 -18.43 -6.83 37.38
CA LYS A 3 -18.54 -5.99 36.17
C LYS A 3 -17.17 -5.90 35.50
N PHE A 4 -17.13 -5.91 34.17
CA PHE A 4 -15.89 -5.76 33.41
C PHE A 4 -15.76 -4.33 32.89
N CYS A 5 -14.57 -3.75 32.99
CA CYS A 5 -14.30 -2.42 32.45
C CYS A 5 -14.37 -2.46 30.92
N THR A 6 -15.15 -1.56 30.33
CA THR A 6 -15.30 -1.45 28.86
C THR A 6 -14.04 -0.92 28.17
N SER A 7 -13.16 -0.24 28.91
CA SER A 7 -11.91 0.32 28.37
C SER A 7 -10.75 -0.68 28.40
N CYS A 8 -10.60 -1.48 29.46
CA CYS A 8 -9.43 -2.37 29.62
C CYS A 8 -9.74 -3.84 29.96
N GLY A 9 -11.01 -4.20 30.16
CA GLY A 9 -11.41 -5.60 30.45
C GLY A 9 -11.21 -6.07 31.89
N THR A 10 -10.69 -5.25 32.80
CA THR A 10 -10.48 -5.65 34.21
C THR A 10 -11.81 -5.92 34.93
N ALA A 11 -11.86 -7.02 35.70
CA ALA A 11 -12.98 -7.35 36.57
C ALA A 11 -13.00 -6.45 37.82
N ASN A 12 -14.16 -5.88 38.12
CA ASN A 12 -14.39 -4.97 39.24
C ASN A 12 -15.60 -5.42 40.08
N THR A 13 -15.72 -4.88 41.29
CA THR A 13 -16.89 -5.10 42.16
C THR A 13 -18.14 -4.46 41.53
N ARG A 14 -19.33 -4.95 41.90
CA ARG A 14 -20.61 -4.53 41.29
C ARG A 14 -20.90 -3.03 41.49
N ASP A 15 -20.41 -2.47 42.58
CA ASP A 15 -20.55 -1.10 43.06
C ASP A 15 -19.38 -0.17 42.68
N ALA A 16 -18.37 -0.68 41.95
CA ALA A 16 -17.23 0.13 41.53
C ALA A 16 -17.69 1.26 40.59
N ARG A 17 -17.48 2.52 41.00
CA ARG A 17 -17.73 3.72 40.17
C ARG A 17 -16.61 3.99 39.16
N TYR A 18 -15.41 3.48 39.41
CA TYR A 18 -14.23 3.59 38.55
C TYR A 18 -13.50 2.25 38.48
N CYS A 19 -12.87 1.96 37.35
CA CYS A 19 -12.06 0.76 37.18
C CYS A 19 -10.81 0.82 38.07
N ALA A 20 -10.58 -0.21 38.89
CA ALA A 20 -9.43 -0.30 39.78
C ALA A 20 -8.08 -0.37 39.06
N SER A 21 -8.06 -0.69 37.77
CA SER A 21 -6.83 -0.81 36.98
C SER A 21 -6.53 0.42 36.12
N CYS A 22 -7.53 1.01 35.46
CA CYS A 22 -7.31 2.13 34.53
C CYS A 22 -8.00 3.45 34.91
N GLY A 23 -8.79 3.47 36.00
CA GLY A 23 -9.48 4.68 36.47
C GLY A 23 -10.70 5.10 35.63
N HIS A 24 -11.04 4.38 34.56
CA HIS A 24 -12.19 4.72 33.71
C HIS A 24 -13.50 4.62 34.48
N ALA A 25 -14.39 5.61 34.31
CA ALA A 25 -15.69 5.64 34.98
C ALA A 25 -16.58 4.47 34.51
N MET A 26 -17.23 3.81 35.46
CA MET A 26 -18.09 2.67 35.20
C MET A 26 -19.56 3.13 35.12
N PRO A 27 -20.37 2.55 34.21
CA PRO A 27 -21.78 2.90 34.12
C PRO A 27 -22.53 2.56 35.43
N PRO A 28 -23.46 3.42 35.87
CA PRO A 28 -24.23 3.20 37.09
C PRO A 28 -24.97 1.87 37.01
N SER A 29 -25.00 1.12 38.12
CA SER A 29 -25.81 -0.09 38.23
C SER A 29 -27.27 0.31 38.07
N VAL A 30 -27.91 -0.17 37.01
CA VAL A 30 -29.38 -0.22 36.97
C VAL A 30 -29.73 -1.38 37.90
N ASP A 31 -30.10 -1.08 39.14
CA ASP A 31 -30.65 -2.10 40.02
C ASP A 31 -32.10 -2.37 39.59
N ASP A 32 -32.38 -3.63 39.30
CA ASP A 32 -33.72 -4.12 39.03
C ASP A 32 -34.55 -4.09 40.32
N GLY A 33 -35.54 -3.20 40.36
CA GLY A 33 -36.65 -3.24 41.30
C GLY A 33 -37.09 -1.87 41.81
N GLU A 34 -38.06 -1.25 41.13
CA GLU A 34 -39.44 -1.12 41.64
C GLU A 34 -40.27 -0.37 40.59
N ALA A 35 -41.33 -1.01 40.11
CA ALA A 35 -42.30 -0.38 39.23
C ALA A 35 -43.10 0.66 40.02
N ASN A 36 -43.04 1.93 39.63
CA ASN A 36 -44.13 2.85 39.94
C ASN A 36 -44.25 4.05 38.99
N GLU A 37 -45.48 4.23 38.52
CA GLU A 37 -46.17 5.44 38.05
C GLU A 37 -45.54 6.35 36.97
N LEU A 38 -46.20 6.29 35.81
CA LEU A 38 -46.30 7.38 34.83
C LEU A 38 -46.82 8.67 35.51
N PRO A 39 -46.16 9.83 35.34
CA PRO A 39 -46.77 11.11 35.63
C PRO A 39 -47.68 11.57 34.48
N GLN A 40 -48.91 11.94 34.83
CA GLN A 40 -49.90 12.59 33.99
C GLN A 40 -49.45 14.00 33.53
N PRO A 41 -50.00 14.52 32.41
CA PRO A 41 -49.71 15.87 31.93
C PRO A 41 -50.48 16.93 32.74
N VAL A 42 -49.76 17.94 33.25
CA VAL A 42 -50.35 19.14 33.84
C VAL A 42 -50.31 20.30 32.85
N SER A 43 -51.50 20.81 32.51
CA SER A 43 -51.74 22.13 31.93
C SER A 43 -51.55 23.22 32.98
N ALA A 44 -50.82 24.30 32.67
CA ALA A 44 -51.17 25.69 33.01
C ALA A 44 -50.19 26.73 32.42
N SER A 45 -50.73 27.50 31.46
CA SER A 45 -50.68 28.96 31.25
C SER A 45 -49.37 29.76 31.01
N PRO A 46 -49.43 30.85 30.21
CA PRO A 46 -48.28 31.59 29.69
C PRO A 46 -47.92 32.85 30.52
N PRO A 47 -46.70 33.40 30.39
CA PRO A 47 -46.42 34.79 30.71
C PRO A 47 -46.33 35.69 29.46
N LEU A 48 -46.94 36.87 29.58
CA LEU A 48 -46.88 38.06 28.71
C LEU A 48 -45.55 38.84 28.91
N PRO A 49 -45.24 39.84 28.04
CA PRO A 49 -43.89 40.28 27.73
C PRO A 49 -43.38 41.39 28.66
N VAL A 50 -42.05 41.53 28.73
CA VAL A 50 -41.37 42.69 29.33
C VAL A 50 -40.29 43.18 28.37
N ASP A 51 -40.29 44.51 28.23
CA ASP A 51 -39.57 45.36 27.29
C ASP A 51 -38.03 45.37 27.41
N ALA A 52 -37.42 45.82 26.30
CA ALA A 52 -36.26 46.75 26.13
C ALA A 52 -35.35 47.00 27.36
N GLU A 53 -34.02 47.06 27.28
CA GLU A 53 -33.14 47.78 26.33
C GLU A 53 -31.64 47.48 26.70
N PRO A 54 -30.60 48.18 26.20
CA PRO A 54 -29.54 47.61 25.37
C PRO A 54 -28.18 47.36 26.08
N GLY A 55 -27.47 46.31 25.63
CA GLY A 55 -26.13 45.95 26.10
C GLY A 55 -25.05 46.22 25.04
N ILE A 56 -24.50 47.43 25.12
CA ILE A 56 -23.17 47.92 24.72
C ILE A 56 -22.26 46.93 23.97
N SER A 57 -22.07 47.23 22.68
CA SER A 57 -20.95 46.82 21.82
C SER A 57 -19.63 47.40 22.34
N ASN A 58 -18.64 46.54 22.57
CA ASN A 58 -17.22 46.91 22.63
C ASN A 58 -16.38 45.78 22.04
N GLU A 59 -15.89 45.95 20.82
CA GLU A 59 -14.55 45.45 20.47
C GLU A 59 -13.97 46.27 19.30
N PRO A 60 -12.72 46.77 19.44
CA PRO A 60 -12.11 47.65 18.45
C PRO A 60 -11.49 46.88 17.28
N THR A 61 -11.83 47.32 16.08
CA THR A 61 -11.16 46.97 14.84
C THR A 61 -9.73 47.53 14.85
N SER A 62 -8.74 46.68 15.10
CA SER A 62 -7.33 46.97 14.80
C SER A 62 -7.04 46.61 13.35
N SER A 63 -6.91 47.64 12.52
CA SER A 63 -6.38 47.56 11.16
C SER A 63 -4.86 47.42 11.25
N GLU A 64 -4.33 46.22 11.02
CA GLU A 64 -2.89 46.02 10.87
C GLU A 64 -2.47 46.06 9.39
N LYS A 65 -1.47 46.90 9.20
CA LYS A 65 -0.93 47.44 7.96
C LYS A 65 0.09 46.44 7.41
N ALA A 66 -0.10 45.98 6.18
CA ALA A 66 0.85 45.10 5.51
C ALA A 66 2.14 45.88 5.17
N GLU A 67 3.23 45.59 5.88
CA GLU A 67 4.59 46.00 5.52
C GLU A 67 5.33 44.85 4.81
N SER A 68 5.58 45.05 3.52
CA SER A 68 6.42 44.20 2.67
C SER A 68 7.91 44.42 3.00
N GLY A 69 8.44 43.64 3.93
CA GLY A 69 9.88 43.56 4.24
C GLY A 69 10.59 42.57 3.30
N ARG A 70 11.29 43.09 2.30
CA ARG A 70 12.07 42.32 1.32
C ARG A 70 13.39 41.84 1.96
N ASN A 71 13.44 40.56 2.35
CA ASN A 71 14.57 39.88 3.01
C ASN A 71 15.80 39.67 2.09
N TRP A 72 16.45 40.76 1.69
CA TRP A 72 17.67 40.78 0.89
C TRP A 72 18.91 40.09 1.53
N PRO A 73 19.13 40.09 2.86
CA PRO A 73 20.37 39.49 3.41
C PRO A 73 20.37 37.95 3.42
N VAL A 74 19.20 37.28 3.33
CA VAL A 74 19.11 35.81 3.30
C VAL A 74 19.50 35.24 1.94
N VAL A 75 19.16 35.95 0.85
CA VAL A 75 19.49 35.51 -0.53
C VAL A 75 21.00 35.55 -0.77
N LEU A 76 21.71 36.55 -0.22
CA LEU A 76 23.17 36.66 -0.31
C LEU A 76 23.90 35.55 0.47
N ALA A 77 23.36 35.11 1.62
CA ALA A 77 23.95 34.03 2.41
C ALA A 77 23.86 32.66 1.72
N VAL A 78 22.75 32.39 1.02
CA VAL A 78 22.54 31.13 0.27
C VAL A 78 23.44 31.08 -0.97
N LEU A 79 23.58 32.18 -1.70
CA LEU A 79 24.48 32.25 -2.87
C LEU A 79 25.96 32.08 -2.47
N SER A 80 26.37 32.67 -1.34
CA SER A 80 27.72 32.49 -0.78
C SER A 80 27.99 31.02 -0.43
N SER A 81 27.03 30.34 0.23
CA SER A 81 27.18 28.93 0.59
C SER A 81 27.25 28.02 -0.64
N LEU A 82 26.44 28.28 -1.67
CA LEU A 82 26.48 27.50 -2.91
C LEU A 82 27.79 27.69 -3.68
N LEU A 83 28.35 28.91 -3.72
CA LEU A 83 29.66 29.16 -4.30
C LEU A 83 30.79 28.47 -3.52
N PHE A 84 30.70 28.46 -2.18
CA PHE A 84 31.69 27.77 -1.35
C PHE A 84 31.64 26.26 -1.57
N ILE A 85 30.45 25.65 -1.61
CA ILE A 85 30.27 24.21 -1.89
C ILE A 85 30.76 23.88 -3.30
N GLY A 86 30.45 24.71 -4.30
CA GLY A 86 30.92 24.52 -5.68
C GLY A 86 32.45 24.61 -5.80
N GLY A 87 33.08 25.56 -5.11
CA GLY A 87 34.54 25.68 -5.05
C GLY A 87 35.20 24.49 -4.35
N LEU A 88 34.58 23.98 -3.28
CA LEU A 88 35.08 22.84 -2.52
C LEU A 88 34.94 21.54 -3.31
N TYR A 89 33.85 21.39 -4.08
CA TYR A 89 33.66 20.28 -5.01
C TYR A 89 34.68 20.31 -6.16
N TYR A 90 34.92 21.48 -6.76
CA TYR A 90 35.95 21.64 -7.79
C TYR A 90 37.35 21.29 -7.27
N TRP A 91 37.70 21.73 -6.07
CA TRP A 91 39.01 21.46 -5.47
C TRP A 91 39.20 19.98 -5.09
N LEU A 92 38.17 19.31 -4.57
CA LEU A 92 38.28 17.90 -4.16
C LEU A 92 38.19 16.89 -5.31
N PHE A 93 37.51 17.23 -6.42
CA PHE A 93 37.19 16.24 -7.45
C PHE A 93 37.68 16.60 -8.86
N LEU A 94 37.90 17.88 -9.19
CA LEU A 94 38.32 18.28 -10.54
C LEU A 94 39.76 18.80 -10.61
N ALA A 95 40.34 19.28 -9.51
CA ALA A 95 41.71 19.82 -9.50
C ALA A 95 42.80 18.74 -9.69
N ASP A 96 42.55 17.50 -9.24
CA ASP A 96 43.49 16.37 -9.45
C ASP A 96 43.51 15.88 -10.91
N ASP A 97 42.41 16.03 -11.64
CA ASP A 97 42.28 15.55 -13.03
C ASP A 97 42.94 16.51 -14.05
N ILE A 98 43.14 17.78 -13.68
CA ILE A 98 43.69 18.82 -14.57
C ILE A 98 45.22 18.98 -14.40
N ASN A 99 45.78 18.61 -13.24
CA ASN A 99 47.23 18.71 -12.99
C ASN A 99 47.99 17.38 -13.13
N GLY A 100 47.31 16.29 -13.45
CA GLY A 100 47.91 14.99 -13.76
C GLY A 100 48.59 14.93 -15.13
N THR A 101 49.55 15.82 -15.41
CA THR A 101 50.47 15.62 -16.53
C THR A 101 51.54 14.63 -16.10
N GLN A 102 51.27 13.33 -16.28
CA GLN A 102 52.32 12.33 -16.42
C GLN A 102 52.32 11.77 -17.84
N GLU A 103 53.49 11.88 -18.45
CA GLU A 103 53.89 11.40 -19.75
C GLU A 103 53.43 9.96 -19.99
N SER A 104 52.47 9.77 -20.90
CA SER A 104 52.30 8.50 -21.61
C SER A 104 52.93 8.64 -22.99
N SER A 105 54.19 8.23 -23.02
CA SER A 105 54.93 7.76 -24.19
C SER A 105 54.01 7.15 -25.25
N TYR A 106 54.19 7.59 -26.50
CA TYR A 106 53.72 6.91 -27.71
C TYR A 106 54.10 5.42 -27.66
N GLY A 107 53.14 4.58 -27.29
CA GLY A 107 53.18 3.15 -27.44
C GLY A 107 52.33 2.74 -28.64
N THR A 108 52.91 2.81 -29.84
CA THR A 108 52.42 2.03 -30.98
C THR A 108 52.65 0.57 -30.63
N GLY A 109 51.62 -0.06 -30.05
CA GLY A 109 51.63 -1.45 -29.63
C GLY A 109 50.26 -2.05 -29.90
N ALA A 110 50.08 -2.57 -31.11
CA ALA A 110 49.14 -3.65 -31.31
C ALA A 110 49.61 -4.83 -30.45
N GLN A 111 48.82 -5.19 -29.44
CA GLN A 111 48.70 -6.54 -28.88
C GLN A 111 47.18 -6.78 -28.85
N GLU A 112 46.61 -7.60 -29.73
CA GLU A 112 46.81 -9.05 -29.86
C GLU A 112 46.61 -9.78 -28.53
N GLY A 113 45.37 -10.26 -28.35
CA GLY A 113 45.10 -11.55 -27.73
C GLY A 113 45.31 -11.66 -26.24
N ASP A 114 44.53 -10.93 -25.44
CA ASP A 114 44.05 -11.57 -24.21
C ASP A 114 42.98 -12.57 -24.67
N THR A 115 43.34 -13.85 -24.79
CA THR A 115 42.38 -14.92 -25.09
C THR A 115 41.39 -14.98 -23.94
N ALA A 116 40.34 -14.17 -24.02
CA ALA A 116 39.25 -14.17 -23.06
C ALA A 116 38.69 -15.60 -23.01
N GLU A 117 38.90 -16.26 -21.88
CA GLU A 117 38.57 -17.67 -21.70
C GLU A 117 37.06 -17.88 -21.83
N ALA A 118 36.69 -18.97 -22.50
CA ALA A 118 35.29 -19.35 -22.58
C ALA A 118 34.78 -19.76 -21.19
N LYS A 119 33.73 -19.09 -20.72
CA LYS A 119 33.07 -19.36 -19.44
C LYS A 119 31.72 -20.02 -19.67
N GLN A 120 31.34 -20.94 -18.78
CA GLN A 120 30.00 -21.49 -18.73
C GLN A 120 29.12 -20.65 -17.82
N PHE A 121 27.91 -20.39 -18.28
CA PHE A 121 26.85 -19.74 -17.52
C PHE A 121 25.55 -20.53 -17.65
N PHE A 122 24.59 -20.22 -16.78
CA PHE A 122 23.24 -20.73 -16.82
C PHE A 122 22.26 -19.60 -17.07
N VAL A 123 21.27 -19.88 -17.90
CA VAL A 123 20.22 -18.92 -18.24
C VAL A 123 19.25 -18.82 -17.07
N MET A 124 19.19 -17.66 -16.40
CA MET A 124 18.43 -17.50 -15.16
C MET A 124 16.93 -17.30 -15.39
N THR A 125 16.58 -16.69 -16.52
CA THR A 125 15.22 -16.59 -17.09
C THR A 125 15.31 -16.75 -18.60
N GLU A 126 14.17 -16.92 -19.28
CA GLU A 126 14.15 -16.92 -20.75
C GLU A 126 14.96 -15.75 -21.32
N ALA A 127 16.03 -16.05 -22.06
CA ALA A 127 16.98 -15.07 -22.55
C ALA A 127 16.94 -15.02 -24.09
N ASN A 128 16.97 -13.81 -24.65
CA ASN A 128 17.04 -13.64 -26.10
C ASN A 128 18.48 -13.85 -26.58
N VAL A 129 18.64 -14.66 -27.63
CA VAL A 129 19.88 -14.75 -28.42
C VAL A 129 19.77 -13.73 -29.54
N ARG A 130 20.77 -12.85 -29.67
CA ARG A 130 20.78 -11.75 -30.65
C ARG A 130 21.93 -11.86 -31.62
N ASP A 131 21.78 -11.27 -32.79
CA ASP A 131 22.84 -11.22 -33.81
C ASP A 131 24.01 -10.30 -33.42
N ARG A 132 23.78 -9.36 -32.51
CA ARG A 132 24.76 -8.37 -32.04
C ARG A 132 24.66 -8.14 -30.54
N ALA A 133 25.78 -7.71 -29.94
CA ALA A 133 25.92 -7.39 -28.51
C ALA A 133 25.28 -6.03 -28.15
N THR A 134 24.00 -5.86 -28.49
CA THR A 134 23.20 -4.67 -28.17
C THR A 134 21.73 -5.04 -28.15
N THR A 135 20.89 -4.28 -27.44
CA THR A 135 19.43 -4.40 -27.56
C THR A 135 18.85 -3.49 -28.66
N ILE A 136 19.61 -2.47 -29.08
CA ILE A 136 19.16 -1.44 -30.01
C ILE A 136 19.54 -1.85 -31.43
N GLY A 137 18.52 -2.06 -32.28
CA GLY A 137 18.71 -2.38 -33.70
C GLY A 137 19.23 -3.79 -34.01
N SER A 138 19.48 -4.63 -33.00
CA SER A 138 19.80 -6.05 -33.19
C SER A 138 18.55 -6.90 -33.40
N THR A 139 18.74 -8.03 -34.06
CA THR A 139 17.69 -9.01 -34.34
C THR A 139 17.73 -10.12 -33.30
N ILE A 140 16.57 -10.54 -32.79
CA ILE A 140 16.46 -11.74 -31.96
C ILE A 140 16.53 -12.96 -32.89
N LEU A 141 17.61 -13.73 -32.79
CA LEU A 141 17.84 -14.97 -33.53
C LEU A 141 17.11 -16.17 -32.92
N GLY A 142 16.85 -16.11 -31.62
CA GLY A 142 16.17 -17.16 -30.88
C GLY A 142 16.03 -16.85 -29.41
N LYS A 143 15.55 -17.82 -28.65
CA LYS A 143 15.41 -17.73 -27.20
C LYS A 143 16.00 -18.96 -26.53
N MET A 144 16.67 -18.74 -25.41
CA MET A 144 17.20 -19.78 -24.55
C MET A 144 16.29 -19.94 -23.33
N PRO A 145 15.82 -21.17 -23.02
CA PRO A 145 15.00 -21.40 -21.85
C PRO A 145 15.82 -21.33 -20.56
N ARG A 146 15.14 -20.99 -19.45
CA ARG A 146 15.70 -21.01 -18.10
C ARG A 146 16.35 -22.37 -17.78
N GLY A 147 17.50 -22.34 -17.12
CA GLY A 147 18.29 -23.52 -16.75
C GLY A 147 19.24 -24.00 -17.85
N SER A 148 19.14 -23.49 -19.07
CA SER A 148 20.07 -23.87 -20.15
C SER A 148 21.50 -23.47 -19.79
N ALA A 149 22.43 -24.42 -19.87
CA ALA A 149 23.85 -24.14 -19.83
C ALA A 149 24.29 -23.57 -21.18
N VAL A 150 25.00 -22.43 -21.15
CA VAL A 150 25.59 -21.78 -22.31
C VAL A 150 27.06 -21.52 -22.04
N THR A 151 27.89 -21.65 -23.08
CA THR A 151 29.33 -21.41 -22.98
C THR A 151 29.72 -20.37 -24.01
N GLY A 152 30.61 -19.47 -23.65
CA GLY A 152 31.00 -18.38 -24.53
C GLY A 152 32.04 -17.45 -23.92
N VAL A 153 32.37 -16.40 -24.67
CA VAL A 153 33.33 -15.39 -24.24
C VAL A 153 32.56 -14.11 -23.91
N VAL A 154 32.82 -13.54 -22.72
CA VAL A 154 32.19 -12.26 -22.35
C VAL A 154 32.87 -11.12 -23.11
N LYS A 155 32.07 -10.29 -23.75
CA LYS A 155 32.47 -9.11 -24.51
C LYS A 155 31.68 -7.90 -24.04
N LEU A 156 32.28 -6.73 -24.22
CA LEU A 156 31.61 -5.46 -24.04
C LEU A 156 30.63 -5.24 -25.21
N GLY A 157 29.44 -4.76 -24.88
CA GLY A 157 28.38 -4.45 -25.84
C GLY A 157 28.73 -3.24 -26.70
N GLU A 158 27.95 -3.03 -27.77
CA GLU A 158 28.14 -1.89 -28.68
C GLU A 158 27.90 -0.53 -27.98
N ASP A 159 27.24 -0.53 -26.81
CA ASP A 159 27.06 0.65 -25.95
C ASP A 159 28.27 0.96 -25.05
N GLY A 160 29.31 0.12 -25.08
CA GLY A 160 30.54 0.28 -24.29
C GLY A 160 30.36 0.09 -22.79
N THR A 161 29.20 -0.37 -22.31
CA THR A 161 28.93 -0.49 -20.86
C THR A 161 28.24 -1.79 -20.47
N SER A 162 27.45 -2.39 -21.36
CA SER A 162 26.78 -3.66 -21.11
C SER A 162 27.69 -4.84 -21.41
N GLU A 163 27.58 -5.93 -20.65
CA GLU A 163 28.30 -7.17 -20.91
C GLU A 163 27.41 -8.18 -21.64
N TRP A 164 28.01 -8.86 -22.61
CA TRP A 164 27.34 -9.85 -23.45
C TRP A 164 28.20 -11.09 -23.59
N LEU A 165 27.59 -12.26 -23.48
CA LEU A 165 28.21 -13.53 -23.80
C LEU A 165 28.08 -13.79 -25.30
N GLU A 166 29.19 -13.79 -26.03
CA GLU A 166 29.26 -14.36 -27.37
C GLU A 166 29.29 -15.88 -27.26
N LEU A 167 28.29 -16.56 -27.82
CA LEU A 167 28.17 -18.01 -27.73
C LEU A 167 29.32 -18.70 -28.46
N ALA A 168 29.86 -19.77 -27.86
CA ALA A 168 31.00 -20.53 -28.40
C ALA A 168 30.70 -21.18 -29.76
N ASP A 169 29.43 -21.40 -30.11
CA ASP A 169 29.02 -21.90 -31.42
C ASP A 169 28.89 -20.81 -32.48
N GLY A 170 29.18 -19.54 -32.13
CA GLY A 170 29.12 -18.38 -33.01
C GLY A 170 27.70 -17.96 -33.39
N LYS A 171 26.66 -18.50 -32.75
CA LYS A 171 25.25 -18.26 -33.13
C LYS A 171 24.60 -17.06 -32.45
N GLY A 172 25.39 -16.18 -31.85
CA GLY A 172 24.93 -14.89 -31.39
C GLY A 172 25.37 -14.54 -29.97
N PHE A 173 24.69 -13.56 -29.41
CA PHE A 173 25.01 -12.90 -28.16
C PHE A 173 23.84 -12.98 -27.18
N ILE A 174 24.15 -13.21 -25.91
CA ILE A 174 23.19 -13.16 -24.80
C ILE A 174 23.68 -12.14 -23.78
N ALA A 175 22.82 -11.21 -23.35
CA ALA A 175 23.19 -10.25 -22.31
C ALA A 175 23.50 -10.97 -20.99
N THR A 176 24.67 -10.74 -20.40
CA THR A 176 25.12 -11.45 -19.19
C THR A 176 24.24 -11.18 -17.99
N VAL A 177 23.51 -10.07 -17.97
CA VAL A 177 22.52 -9.75 -16.93
C VAL A 177 21.42 -10.81 -16.79
N ASN A 178 21.16 -11.63 -17.82
CA ASN A 178 20.20 -12.72 -17.78
C ASN A 178 20.83 -14.08 -17.45
N LEU A 179 22.13 -14.10 -17.14
CA LEU A 179 22.94 -15.28 -16.91
C LEU A 179 23.46 -15.30 -15.47
N GLY A 180 23.69 -16.50 -14.95
CA GLY A 180 24.30 -16.73 -13.65
C GLY A 180 25.39 -17.80 -13.74
N GLU A 181 26.35 -17.77 -12.82
CA GLU A 181 27.44 -18.77 -12.77
C GLU A 181 26.98 -20.11 -12.15
N SER A 182 25.80 -20.13 -11.53
CA SER A 182 25.20 -21.31 -10.92
C SER A 182 23.86 -21.61 -11.56
N GLU A 183 23.50 -22.89 -11.62
CA GLU A 183 22.21 -23.32 -12.13
C GLU A 183 21.07 -22.70 -11.30
N PRO A 184 20.04 -22.12 -11.94
CA PRO A 184 18.94 -21.53 -11.19
C PRO A 184 18.13 -22.62 -10.47
N PRO A 185 17.66 -22.37 -9.23
CA PRO A 185 16.92 -23.36 -8.45
C PRO A 185 15.66 -23.88 -9.16
N GLU A 186 15.19 -25.07 -8.84
CA GLU A 186 13.93 -25.58 -9.39
C GLU A 186 12.73 -24.73 -8.90
N ILE A 187 11.81 -24.40 -9.82
CA ILE A 187 10.55 -23.72 -9.49
C ILE A 187 9.50 -24.76 -9.13
N ALA A 188 9.25 -24.92 -7.83
CA ALA A 188 8.24 -25.82 -7.30
C ALA A 188 6.80 -25.36 -7.61
N LYS A 189 6.57 -24.04 -7.71
CA LYS A 189 5.26 -23.47 -8.07
C LYS A 189 5.43 -22.24 -8.95
N ALA A 190 4.94 -22.32 -10.19
CA ALA A 190 4.91 -21.19 -11.10
C ALA A 190 3.96 -20.09 -10.60
N LEU A 191 4.40 -18.84 -10.68
CA LEU A 191 3.60 -17.65 -10.37
C LEU A 191 3.24 -16.83 -11.62
N ASN A 192 3.75 -17.22 -12.80
CA ASN A 192 3.37 -16.69 -14.12
C ASN A 192 3.45 -15.16 -14.19
N ASP A 193 4.57 -14.59 -13.76
CA ASP A 193 4.83 -13.15 -13.78
C ASP A 193 3.79 -12.31 -13.03
N ARG A 194 3.26 -12.86 -11.93
CA ARG A 194 2.30 -12.15 -11.10
C ARG A 194 2.95 -10.90 -10.52
N ILE A 195 2.28 -9.76 -10.68
CA ILE A 195 2.71 -8.51 -10.06
C ILE A 195 2.31 -8.50 -8.58
N TRP A 196 3.27 -8.22 -7.71
CA TRP A 196 3.05 -8.00 -6.28
C TRP A 196 3.64 -6.66 -5.86
N THR A 197 2.95 -5.97 -4.96
CA THR A 197 3.41 -4.72 -4.36
C THR A 197 4.00 -5.06 -3.00
N ALA A 198 5.28 -4.77 -2.79
CA ALA A 198 5.95 -5.02 -1.52
C ALA A 198 5.21 -4.32 -0.37
N ASP A 199 4.93 -5.06 0.69
CA ASP A 199 4.19 -4.62 1.87
C ASP A 199 5.09 -4.16 3.03
N GLY A 200 6.39 -4.09 2.76
CA GLY A 200 7.45 -3.68 3.67
C GLY A 200 8.79 -3.61 2.94
N PRO A 201 9.89 -3.30 3.65
CA PRO A 201 11.23 -3.43 3.09
C PRO A 201 11.55 -4.91 2.81
N ILE A 202 12.05 -5.20 1.61
CA ILE A 202 12.36 -6.55 1.16
C ILE A 202 13.79 -6.61 0.59
N ASP A 203 14.55 -7.61 1.05
CA ASP A 203 15.87 -7.93 0.52
C ASP A 203 15.76 -8.89 -0.65
N ILE A 204 16.51 -8.60 -1.71
CA ILE A 204 16.59 -9.42 -2.93
C ILE A 204 18.01 -9.97 -3.02
N TRP A 205 18.12 -11.29 -3.03
CA TRP A 205 19.37 -12.04 -3.00
C TRP A 205 19.76 -12.55 -4.39
N ALA A 206 21.06 -12.73 -4.64
CA ALA A 206 21.58 -13.20 -5.93
C ALA A 206 21.26 -14.69 -6.17
N GLN A 207 21.14 -15.47 -5.09
CA GLN A 207 20.76 -16.87 -5.12
C GLN A 207 19.60 -17.09 -4.13
N ALA A 208 18.94 -18.25 -4.21
CA ALA A 208 17.93 -18.67 -3.24
C ALA A 208 18.60 -19.11 -1.91
N ASP A 209 19.40 -18.21 -1.35
CA ASP A 209 20.11 -18.35 -0.08
C ASP A 209 20.27 -16.93 0.50
N SER A 210 19.79 -16.72 1.73
CA SER A 210 19.91 -15.44 2.42
C SER A 210 21.34 -15.10 2.84
N ALA A 211 22.28 -16.04 2.74
CA ALA A 211 23.71 -15.79 2.90
C ALA A 211 24.40 -15.37 1.60
N SER A 212 23.69 -15.42 0.46
CA SER A 212 24.24 -14.98 -0.82
C SER A 212 24.36 -13.46 -0.91
N THR A 213 24.99 -12.96 -1.97
CA THR A 213 25.15 -11.53 -2.20
C THR A 213 23.80 -10.83 -2.28
N LEU A 214 23.62 -9.76 -1.50
CA LEU A 214 22.47 -8.87 -1.61
C LEU A 214 22.54 -8.13 -2.95
N VAL A 215 21.51 -8.29 -3.78
CA VAL A 215 21.40 -7.63 -5.09
C VAL A 215 20.74 -6.26 -4.92
N ASP A 216 19.66 -6.19 -4.15
CA ASP A 216 18.89 -4.96 -3.97
C ASP A 216 18.10 -5.01 -2.64
N ARG A 217 17.70 -3.83 -2.16
CA ARG A 217 16.74 -3.66 -1.07
C ARG A 217 15.63 -2.73 -1.54
N VAL A 218 14.42 -3.27 -1.66
CA VAL A 218 13.27 -2.51 -2.14
C VAL A 218 12.42 -2.03 -0.98
N SER A 219 11.84 -0.83 -1.11
CA SER A 219 10.94 -0.27 -0.12
C SER A 219 9.49 -0.76 -0.30
N GLU A 220 8.68 -0.60 0.75
CA GLU A 220 7.22 -0.73 0.68
C GLU A 220 6.65 0.06 -0.51
N GLY A 221 5.63 -0.50 -1.17
CA GLY A 221 5.00 0.08 -2.36
C GLY A 221 5.72 -0.26 -3.68
N THR A 222 6.89 -0.88 -3.65
CA THR A 222 7.59 -1.27 -4.89
C THR A 222 6.87 -2.43 -5.59
N LYS A 223 6.56 -2.26 -6.88
CA LYS A 223 6.03 -3.34 -7.72
C LYS A 223 7.13 -4.28 -8.17
N LEU A 224 6.93 -5.57 -7.90
CA LEU A 224 7.82 -6.68 -8.24
C LEU A 224 7.07 -7.67 -9.15
N THR A 225 7.81 -8.32 -10.04
CA THR A 225 7.27 -9.35 -10.94
C THR A 225 7.73 -10.72 -10.43
N LEU A 226 6.79 -11.51 -9.90
CA LEU A 226 7.07 -12.80 -9.28
C LEU A 226 7.00 -13.92 -10.32
N SER A 227 8.10 -14.64 -10.53
CA SER A 227 8.19 -15.71 -11.53
C SER A 227 7.74 -17.06 -10.97
N GLY A 228 8.23 -17.43 -9.79
CA GLY A 228 7.97 -18.74 -9.20
C GLY A 228 8.47 -18.87 -7.76
N LEU A 229 7.89 -19.81 -7.02
CA LEU A 229 8.36 -20.25 -5.70
C LEU A 229 9.30 -21.44 -5.88
N THR A 230 10.47 -21.38 -5.25
CA THR A 230 11.47 -22.46 -5.23
C THR A 230 11.15 -23.47 -4.11
N ALA A 231 11.77 -24.66 -4.18
CA ALA A 231 11.58 -25.69 -3.16
C ALA A 231 12.06 -25.29 -1.75
N ASN A 232 13.02 -24.38 -1.67
CA ASN A 232 13.60 -23.89 -0.41
C ASN A 232 12.99 -22.57 0.08
N ASP A 233 11.75 -22.29 -0.32
CA ASP A 233 10.95 -21.16 0.15
C ASP A 233 11.46 -19.75 -0.25
N PHE A 234 12.00 -19.63 -1.46
CA PHE A 234 12.31 -18.34 -2.08
C PHE A 234 11.38 -18.05 -3.25
N ILE A 235 11.03 -16.78 -3.46
CA ILE A 235 10.37 -16.33 -4.68
C ILE A 235 11.42 -15.77 -5.63
N GLU A 236 11.51 -16.34 -6.83
CA GLU A 236 12.27 -15.76 -7.93
C GLU A 236 11.52 -14.54 -8.49
N VAL A 237 12.21 -13.39 -8.56
CA VAL A 237 11.66 -12.13 -9.08
C VAL A 237 12.46 -11.63 -10.26
N LYS A 238 11.76 -11.11 -11.28
CA LYS A 238 12.42 -10.46 -12.42
C LYS A 238 12.85 -9.06 -12.05
N LEU A 239 14.13 -8.75 -12.28
CA LEU A 239 14.68 -7.44 -11.97
C LEU A 239 14.43 -6.47 -13.12
N ARG A 240 14.28 -5.18 -12.80
CA ARG A 240 14.01 -4.14 -13.81
C ARG A 240 15.13 -3.99 -14.84
N LYS A 241 16.37 -4.28 -14.45
CA LYS A 241 17.55 -4.19 -15.32
C LYS A 241 17.81 -5.48 -16.13
N GLY A 242 16.92 -6.47 -16.05
CA GLY A 242 17.15 -7.82 -16.57
C GLY A 242 17.67 -8.76 -15.48
N GLY A 243 17.62 -10.07 -15.74
CA GLY A 243 17.97 -11.08 -14.76
C GLY A 243 16.93 -11.31 -13.67
N VAL A 244 17.34 -12.04 -12.63
CA VAL A 244 16.51 -12.39 -11.48
C VAL A 244 17.22 -12.14 -10.17
N GLY A 245 16.41 -12.03 -9.12
CA GLY A 245 16.86 -12.22 -7.75
C GLY A 245 15.85 -13.07 -6.98
N TYR A 246 16.16 -13.32 -5.71
CA TYR A 246 15.40 -14.23 -4.87
C TYR A 246 14.99 -13.54 -3.57
N ILE A 247 13.72 -13.68 -3.21
CA ILE A 247 13.17 -13.13 -1.97
C ILE A 247 12.87 -14.30 -1.03
N ALA A 248 13.38 -14.25 0.20
CA ALA A 248 13.13 -15.27 1.22
C ALA A 248 11.68 -15.25 1.74
N ASN A 249 11.28 -16.31 2.45
CA ASN A 249 9.95 -16.48 3.06
C ASN A 249 8.81 -16.45 2.02
N GLY A 250 9.01 -17.18 0.93
CA GLY A 250 8.12 -17.17 -0.22
C GLY A 250 6.69 -17.56 0.11
N ALA A 251 6.47 -18.63 0.87
CA ALA A 251 5.15 -19.12 1.25
C ALA A 251 4.35 -18.07 2.04
N ASP A 252 5.02 -17.36 2.94
CA ASP A 252 4.44 -16.26 3.71
C ASP A 252 4.06 -15.08 2.78
N ILE A 253 4.92 -14.71 1.83
CA ILE A 253 4.60 -13.68 0.81
C ILE A 253 3.42 -14.12 -0.07
N LEU A 254 3.36 -15.40 -0.46
CA LEU A 254 2.25 -15.94 -1.25
C LEU A 254 0.91 -15.84 -0.52
N SER A 255 0.90 -15.92 0.81
CA SER A 255 -0.32 -15.75 1.62
C SER A 255 -0.86 -14.32 1.61
N ARG A 256 -0.01 -13.34 1.28
CA ARG A 256 -0.30 -11.90 1.29
C ARG A 256 -0.17 -11.22 -0.08
N LEU A 257 -0.37 -11.98 -1.16
CA LEU A 257 -0.38 -11.41 -2.52
C LEU A 257 -1.51 -10.39 -2.75
N GLY A 258 -2.52 -10.37 -1.88
CA GLY A 258 -3.58 -9.37 -1.88
C GLY A 258 -3.13 -7.96 -1.46
N GLY A 259 -1.91 -7.83 -0.93
CA GLY A 259 -1.35 -6.60 -0.39
C GLY A 259 -1.05 -6.74 1.09
N LYS A 260 -0.79 -5.63 1.77
CA LYS A 260 -0.40 -5.63 3.19
C LYS A 260 -1.41 -6.39 4.06
N PRO A 261 -0.97 -7.24 5.00
CA PRO A 261 -1.86 -7.89 5.94
C PRO A 261 -2.75 -6.90 6.69
N ILE A 262 -4.04 -7.23 6.81
CA ILE A 262 -5.01 -6.51 7.62
C ILE A 262 -5.84 -7.52 8.40
N ASP A 263 -6.25 -7.20 9.61
CA ASP A 263 -7.21 -8.00 10.37
C ASP A 263 -8.63 -7.48 10.17
N ILE A 264 -9.59 -8.41 10.09
CA ILE A 264 -11.02 -8.10 10.02
C ILE A 264 -11.65 -8.39 11.37
N THR A 265 -11.91 -7.33 12.13
CA THR A 265 -12.74 -7.36 13.34
C THR A 265 -14.11 -6.80 13.00
N PHE A 266 -15.15 -7.64 13.00
CA PHE A 266 -16.48 -7.27 12.55
C PHE A 266 -17.56 -7.75 13.53
N ASN A 267 -18.48 -6.85 13.90
CA ASN A 267 -19.67 -7.20 14.67
C ASN A 267 -20.93 -7.11 13.78
N PRO A 268 -21.54 -8.25 13.41
CA PRO A 268 -22.71 -8.27 12.54
C PRO A 268 -23.97 -7.70 13.19
N GLN A 269 -24.06 -7.62 14.53
CA GLN A 269 -25.23 -7.04 15.19
C GLN A 269 -25.28 -5.52 15.09
N THR A 270 -24.13 -4.87 14.96
CA THR A 270 -24.01 -3.40 14.99
C THR A 270 -23.37 -2.83 13.72
N CYS A 271 -23.06 -3.69 12.75
CA CYS A 271 -22.26 -3.36 11.57
C CYS A 271 -20.95 -2.62 11.88
N ALA A 272 -20.34 -2.90 13.05
CA ALA A 272 -19.14 -2.20 13.48
C ALA A 272 -17.89 -2.94 13.01
N PHE A 273 -16.99 -2.21 12.34
CA PHE A 273 -15.64 -2.67 12.02
C PHE A 273 -14.62 -2.08 12.99
N GLY A 274 -13.71 -2.92 13.49
CA GLY A 274 -12.61 -2.54 14.37
C GLY A 274 -11.28 -2.35 13.62
N GLY A 275 -10.24 -1.98 14.38
CA GLY A 275 -8.86 -1.92 13.89
C GLY A 275 -8.65 -0.94 12.74
N GLU A 276 -7.77 -1.30 11.80
CA GLU A 276 -7.45 -0.48 10.64
C GLU A 276 -8.67 -0.24 9.74
N ILE A 277 -9.52 -1.25 9.54
CA ILE A 277 -10.74 -1.11 8.72
C ILE A 277 -11.69 -0.08 9.33
N GLY A 278 -11.92 -0.13 10.65
CA GLY A 278 -12.72 0.87 11.35
C GLY A 278 -12.17 2.29 11.20
N MET A 279 -10.83 2.46 11.23
CA MET A 279 -10.21 3.76 10.98
C MET A 279 -10.42 4.25 9.54
N GLU A 280 -10.36 3.36 8.55
CA GLU A 280 -10.64 3.73 7.15
C GLU A 280 -12.10 4.15 6.94
N PHE A 281 -13.07 3.47 7.58
CA PHE A 281 -14.46 3.92 7.60
C PHE A 281 -14.63 5.28 8.28
N ALA A 282 -13.95 5.52 9.42
CA ALA A 282 -13.99 6.79 10.10
C ALA A 282 -13.47 7.95 9.22
N LYS A 283 -12.43 7.70 8.41
CA LYS A 283 -11.94 8.68 7.42
C LYS A 283 -12.99 8.97 6.34
N ILE A 284 -13.69 7.96 5.83
CA ILE A 284 -14.79 8.15 4.88
C ILE A 284 -15.89 8.99 5.51
N GLY A 285 -16.34 8.66 6.73
CA GLY A 285 -17.37 9.41 7.45
C GLY A 285 -16.97 10.86 7.74
N ALA A 286 -15.71 11.11 8.11
CA ALA A 286 -15.18 12.47 8.28
C ALA A 286 -15.21 13.26 6.97
N ARG A 287 -14.80 12.65 5.84
CA ARG A 287 -14.85 13.27 4.52
C ARG A 287 -16.29 13.61 4.10
N LEU A 288 -17.23 12.68 4.31
CA LEU A 288 -18.64 12.90 3.97
C LEU A 288 -19.24 14.04 4.80
N ARG A 289 -18.98 14.08 6.12
CA ARG A 289 -19.43 15.20 6.97
C ARG A 289 -18.85 16.54 6.54
N ALA A 290 -17.56 16.59 6.19
CA ALA A 290 -16.94 17.80 5.68
C ALA A 290 -17.56 18.25 4.34
N GLN A 291 -17.90 17.31 3.45
CA GLN A 291 -18.60 17.62 2.19
C GLN A 291 -19.99 18.20 2.43
N TRP A 292 -20.75 17.66 3.39
CA TRP A 292 -22.05 18.21 3.76
C TRP A 292 -21.95 19.59 4.39
N GLN A 293 -21.00 19.79 5.31
CA GLN A 293 -20.77 21.10 5.93
C GLN A 293 -20.36 22.16 4.89
N GLU A 294 -19.56 21.78 3.89
CA GLU A 294 -19.23 22.66 2.76
C GLU A 294 -20.46 23.00 1.92
N LEU A 295 -21.36 22.04 1.66
CA LEU A 295 -22.62 22.29 0.96
C LEU A 295 -23.60 23.17 1.76
N GLU A 296 -23.63 23.04 3.07
CA GLU A 296 -24.43 23.87 3.98
C GLU A 296 -23.92 25.32 4.03
N ASN A 297 -22.60 25.50 4.08
CA ASN A 297 -21.98 26.82 4.14
C ASN A 297 -21.91 27.54 2.79
N ARG A 298 -22.17 26.82 1.69
CA ARG A 298 -22.08 27.37 0.34
C ARG A 298 -23.25 28.31 0.06
N GLU A 299 -22.93 29.52 -0.39
CA GLU A 299 -23.91 30.41 -0.99
C GLU A 299 -24.27 29.92 -2.41
N PHE A 300 -25.56 29.74 -2.67
CA PHE A 300 -26.09 29.37 -3.97
C PHE A 300 -26.75 30.58 -4.63
N ALA A 301 -26.68 30.65 -5.96
CA ALA A 301 -27.27 31.74 -6.73
C ALA A 301 -28.80 31.78 -6.61
N ASP A 302 -29.42 30.61 -6.48
CA ASP A 302 -30.86 30.42 -6.32
C ASP A 302 -31.15 29.06 -5.64
N GLU A 303 -32.43 28.83 -5.34
CA GLU A 303 -32.90 27.61 -4.69
C GLU A 303 -32.72 26.36 -5.57
N GLU A 304 -32.88 26.50 -6.89
CA GLU A 304 -32.72 25.40 -7.84
C GLU A 304 -31.27 24.90 -7.86
N ALA A 305 -30.30 25.81 -7.82
CA ALA A 305 -28.88 25.49 -7.72
C ALA A 305 -28.54 24.80 -6.39
N ARG A 306 -29.20 25.20 -5.29
CA ARG A 306 -29.06 24.54 -3.99
C ARG A 306 -29.61 23.12 -4.05
N GLU A 307 -30.86 22.94 -4.45
CA GLU A 307 -31.51 21.63 -4.52
C GLU A 307 -30.73 20.65 -5.41
N LYS A 308 -30.26 21.12 -6.58
CA LYS A 308 -29.43 20.32 -7.49
C LYS A 308 -28.11 19.88 -6.85
N ALA A 309 -27.48 20.74 -6.04
CA ALA A 309 -26.25 20.41 -5.35
C ALA A 309 -26.46 19.36 -4.25
N TYR A 310 -27.53 19.51 -3.46
CA TYR A 310 -27.91 18.54 -2.42
C TYR A 310 -28.27 17.17 -3.03
N SER A 311 -29.11 17.16 -4.07
CA SER A 311 -29.49 15.94 -4.80
C SER A 311 -28.28 15.22 -5.41
N SER A 312 -27.24 15.97 -5.83
CA SER A 312 -26.01 15.38 -6.36
C SER A 312 -25.11 14.75 -5.28
N ALA A 313 -25.28 15.14 -4.01
CA ALA A 313 -24.50 14.65 -2.89
C ALA A 313 -25.22 13.51 -2.13
N GLU A 314 -26.55 13.51 -2.14
CA GLU A 314 -27.38 12.52 -1.47
C GLU A 314 -27.26 11.12 -2.10
N GLY A 315 -27.34 10.08 -1.27
CA GLY A 315 -27.47 8.67 -1.71
C GLY A 315 -26.25 8.07 -2.41
N ARG A 316 -25.14 8.80 -2.58
CA ARG A 316 -23.94 8.29 -3.25
C ARG A 316 -23.08 7.44 -2.34
N SER A 317 -22.72 6.27 -2.84
CA SER A 317 -21.74 5.40 -2.19
C SER A 317 -20.34 6.00 -2.28
N SER A 318 -19.59 5.93 -1.19
CA SER A 318 -18.22 6.43 -1.10
C SER A 318 -17.25 5.27 -1.00
N PHE A 319 -16.48 5.04 -2.06
CA PHE A 319 -15.55 3.92 -2.15
C PHE A 319 -14.10 4.35 -1.85
N VAL A 320 -13.33 3.46 -1.21
CA VAL A 320 -11.89 3.59 -0.99
C VAL A 320 -11.19 2.27 -1.34
N LYS A 321 -10.22 2.33 -2.25
CA LYS A 321 -9.37 1.16 -2.59
C LYS A 321 -8.35 0.93 -1.47
N LEU A 322 -8.18 -0.32 -1.04
CA LEU A 322 -7.32 -0.65 0.10
C LEU A 322 -6.20 -1.65 -0.21
N GLN A 323 -6.33 -2.53 -1.21
CA GLN A 323 -5.31 -3.53 -1.57
C GLN A 323 -4.59 -4.13 -0.34
N ARG A 324 -5.33 -4.93 0.43
CA ARG A 324 -4.86 -5.63 1.64
C ARG A 324 -5.07 -7.13 1.52
N SER A 325 -4.38 -7.90 2.34
CA SER A 325 -4.60 -9.35 2.45
C SER A 325 -5.18 -9.73 3.82
N TYR A 326 -6.13 -10.65 3.85
CA TYR A 326 -6.64 -11.23 5.08
C TYR A 326 -6.76 -12.75 4.93
N LYS A 327 -5.88 -13.50 5.60
CA LYS A 327 -5.92 -14.99 5.63
C LYS A 327 -6.07 -15.62 4.23
N GLY A 328 -5.33 -15.12 3.23
CA GLY A 328 -5.38 -15.60 1.85
C GLY A 328 -6.50 -15.01 0.97
N LEU A 329 -7.32 -14.11 1.52
CA LEU A 329 -8.23 -13.24 0.76
C LEU A 329 -7.53 -11.94 0.35
N THR A 330 -7.98 -11.35 -0.74
CA THR A 330 -7.56 -10.05 -1.25
C THR A 330 -8.67 -9.03 -1.05
N LEU A 331 -8.55 -8.20 -0.01
CA LEU A 331 -9.44 -7.06 0.26
C LEU A 331 -9.04 -5.90 -0.65
N THR A 332 -9.90 -5.59 -1.62
CA THR A 332 -9.62 -4.61 -2.67
C THR A 332 -10.13 -3.22 -2.33
N ALA A 333 -11.24 -3.12 -1.61
CA ALA A 333 -11.84 -1.84 -1.24
C ALA A 333 -12.76 -1.95 -0.02
N ILE A 334 -13.12 -0.79 0.52
CA ILE A 334 -14.30 -0.59 1.37
C ILE A 334 -15.23 0.46 0.76
N ALA A 335 -16.50 0.43 1.15
CA ALA A 335 -17.42 1.51 0.82
C ALA A 335 -18.39 1.83 1.96
N GLN A 336 -18.66 3.12 2.14
CA GLN A 336 -19.80 3.61 2.90
C GLN A 336 -20.95 3.88 1.93
N HIS A 337 -22.08 3.25 2.15
CA HIS A 337 -23.34 3.50 1.46
C HIS A 337 -24.24 4.36 2.35
N TYR A 338 -25.43 4.71 1.85
CA TYR A 338 -26.39 5.56 2.58
C TYR A 338 -26.74 4.97 3.96
N GLU A 339 -27.13 3.69 4.01
CA GLU A 339 -27.53 2.97 5.25
C GLU A 339 -26.74 1.67 5.48
N SER A 340 -25.67 1.46 4.72
CA SER A 340 -24.85 0.25 4.83
C SER A 340 -23.38 0.53 4.59
N GLN A 341 -22.54 -0.45 4.90
CA GLN A 341 -21.11 -0.41 4.67
C GLN A 341 -20.64 -1.79 4.22
N SER A 342 -19.64 -1.80 3.33
CA SER A 342 -19.22 -3.02 2.66
C SER A 342 -17.71 -3.15 2.56
N LEU A 343 -17.21 -4.37 2.75
CA LEU A 343 -15.86 -4.78 2.35
C LEU A 343 -15.92 -5.50 1.00
N TYR A 344 -14.99 -5.21 0.10
CA TYR A 344 -14.94 -5.81 -1.24
C TYR A 344 -13.71 -6.70 -1.38
N PHE A 345 -13.90 -7.90 -1.95
CA PHE A 345 -12.83 -8.87 -2.14
C PHE A 345 -12.67 -9.24 -3.61
N ALA A 346 -11.44 -9.49 -4.07
CA ALA A 346 -11.19 -10.03 -5.41
C ALA A 346 -11.55 -11.53 -5.54
N ASP A 347 -11.81 -12.18 -4.41
CA ASP A 347 -12.15 -13.59 -4.27
C ASP A 347 -13.66 -13.84 -4.45
N PRO A 348 -14.08 -15.03 -4.89
CA PRO A 348 -15.50 -15.37 -5.01
C PRO A 348 -16.16 -15.56 -3.63
N PRO A 349 -17.50 -15.44 -3.52
CA PRO A 349 -18.21 -15.46 -2.23
C PRO A 349 -17.99 -16.72 -1.39
N ASP A 350 -17.96 -17.88 -2.03
CA ASP A 350 -17.72 -19.18 -1.39
C ASP A 350 -16.39 -19.20 -0.63
N LYS A 351 -15.31 -18.74 -1.28
CA LYS A 351 -13.99 -18.65 -0.65
C LYS A 351 -13.99 -17.68 0.54
N VAL A 352 -14.68 -16.54 0.42
CA VAL A 352 -14.75 -15.54 1.50
C VAL A 352 -15.52 -16.09 2.71
N ILE A 353 -16.64 -16.78 2.45
CA ILE A 353 -17.45 -17.44 3.49
C ILE A 353 -16.62 -18.49 4.24
N ASP A 354 -15.91 -19.36 3.51
CA ASP A 354 -15.11 -20.42 4.11
C ASP A 354 -14.00 -19.85 5.01
N VAL A 355 -13.24 -18.86 4.51
CA VAL A 355 -12.19 -18.22 5.30
C VAL A 355 -12.75 -17.55 6.56
N LEU A 356 -13.86 -16.82 6.46
CA LEU A 356 -14.44 -16.17 7.65
C LEU A 356 -14.99 -17.20 8.65
N ARG A 357 -15.59 -18.30 8.20
CA ARG A 357 -15.98 -19.40 9.10
C ARG A 357 -14.79 -20.00 9.83
N ASP A 358 -13.68 -20.20 9.14
CA ASP A 358 -12.43 -20.70 9.74
C ASP A 358 -11.85 -19.72 10.77
N GLN A 359 -12.17 -18.42 10.66
CA GLN A 359 -11.84 -17.41 11.67
C GLN A 359 -12.87 -17.31 12.81
N GLY A 360 -13.87 -18.20 12.83
CA GLY A 360 -14.86 -18.30 13.91
C GLY A 360 -16.16 -17.51 13.69
N PHE A 361 -16.35 -16.89 12.52
CA PHE A 361 -17.60 -16.21 12.22
C PHE A 361 -18.74 -17.21 11.97
N ARG A 362 -19.90 -16.95 12.58
CA ARG A 362 -21.11 -17.78 12.40
C ARG A 362 -21.88 -17.33 11.16
N ILE A 363 -21.61 -17.99 10.04
CA ILE A 363 -22.17 -17.66 8.72
C ILE A 363 -22.94 -18.87 8.16
N ASP A 364 -24.19 -18.68 7.78
CA ASP A 364 -25.03 -19.74 7.19
C ASP A 364 -24.59 -20.12 5.76
N ALA A 365 -25.18 -21.18 5.19
CA ALA A 365 -24.83 -21.67 3.85
C ALA A 365 -25.03 -20.64 2.72
N ASN A 366 -25.87 -19.63 2.95
CA ASN A 366 -26.18 -18.58 1.98
C ASN A 366 -25.28 -17.34 2.16
N GLY A 367 -24.36 -17.36 3.12
CA GLY A 367 -23.46 -16.25 3.40
C GLY A 367 -23.99 -15.24 4.41
N ASN A 368 -25.12 -15.51 5.08
CA ASN A 368 -25.70 -14.57 6.05
C ASN A 368 -25.15 -14.79 7.45
N PHE A 369 -24.96 -13.70 8.18
CA PHE A 369 -24.69 -13.72 9.60
C PHE A 369 -26.00 -13.79 10.36
N ALA A 370 -26.00 -14.46 11.51
CA ALA A 370 -27.10 -14.33 12.45
C ALA A 370 -27.10 -12.89 12.99
N SER A 371 -28.03 -12.04 12.55
CA SER A 371 -28.22 -10.65 12.99
C SER A 371 -29.68 -10.42 13.37
N THR A 372 -29.91 -9.58 14.38
CA THR A 372 -31.24 -9.37 14.97
C THR A 372 -32.02 -8.23 14.32
N GLU A 373 -31.34 -7.18 13.84
CA GLU A 373 -32.00 -5.96 13.33
C GLU A 373 -31.41 -5.43 12.01
N LEU A 374 -30.18 -5.84 11.66
CA LEU A 374 -29.47 -5.38 10.46
C LEU A 374 -29.21 -6.55 9.52
N TYR A 375 -29.23 -6.29 8.22
CA TYR A 375 -28.68 -7.24 7.26
C TYR A 375 -27.15 -7.28 7.43
N ALA A 376 -26.60 -8.49 7.48
CA ALA A 376 -25.17 -8.73 7.41
C ALA A 376 -24.95 -10.01 6.59
N GLY A 377 -24.23 -9.91 5.48
CA GLY A 377 -24.07 -11.05 4.59
C GLY A 377 -22.96 -10.90 3.56
N ILE A 378 -22.55 -12.04 3.02
CA ILE A 378 -21.55 -12.16 1.97
C ILE A 378 -22.24 -12.57 0.69
N SER A 379 -22.04 -11.79 -0.37
CA SER A 379 -22.66 -12.08 -1.66
C SER A 379 -21.76 -11.69 -2.83
N ALA A 380 -22.13 -12.13 -4.05
CA ALA A 380 -21.47 -11.64 -5.26
C ALA A 380 -21.82 -10.17 -5.47
N THR A 381 -20.82 -9.35 -5.76
CA THR A 381 -21.00 -7.91 -6.01
C THR A 381 -21.95 -7.65 -7.18
N ARG A 382 -22.73 -6.57 -7.07
CA ARG A 382 -23.63 -6.09 -8.14
C ARG A 382 -23.44 -4.58 -8.32
N GLY A 383 -23.95 -4.04 -9.43
CA GLY A 383 -23.92 -2.60 -9.70
C GLY A 383 -22.50 -2.01 -9.66
N GLU A 384 -22.35 -0.84 -9.04
CA GLU A 384 -21.05 -0.15 -8.93
C GLU A 384 -20.01 -0.94 -8.13
N GLY A 385 -20.44 -1.76 -7.16
CA GLY A 385 -19.57 -2.59 -6.32
C GLY A 385 -18.75 -3.62 -7.13
N ALA A 386 -19.24 -4.04 -8.29
CA ALA A 386 -18.55 -4.99 -9.17
C ALA A 386 -17.21 -4.44 -9.74
N ALA A 387 -17.03 -3.12 -9.75
CA ALA A 387 -15.75 -2.51 -10.11
C ALA A 387 -14.68 -2.67 -9.02
N TYR A 388 -15.09 -3.05 -7.81
CA TYR A 388 -14.23 -3.10 -6.64
C TYR A 388 -13.94 -4.51 -6.18
N GLY A 389 -14.78 -5.50 -6.44
CA GLY A 389 -14.55 -6.89 -6.06
C GLY A 389 -15.43 -7.87 -6.82
N LYS A 390 -15.23 -9.16 -6.59
CA LYS A 390 -16.15 -10.23 -7.02
C LYS A 390 -17.18 -10.56 -5.93
N SER A 391 -16.83 -10.33 -4.67
CA SER A 391 -17.73 -10.49 -3.53
C SER A 391 -17.67 -9.29 -2.60
N GLU A 392 -18.75 -9.10 -1.86
CA GLU A 392 -18.87 -8.10 -0.80
C GLU A 392 -19.28 -8.76 0.52
N LEU A 393 -18.71 -8.29 1.63
CA LEU A 393 -19.29 -8.41 2.97
C LEU A 393 -20.03 -7.11 3.25
N GLY A 394 -21.34 -7.11 3.08
CA GLY A 394 -22.20 -5.94 3.32
C GLY A 394 -22.88 -6.03 4.68
N CYS A 395 -23.03 -4.88 5.35
CA CYS A 395 -23.78 -4.77 6.59
C CYS A 395 -24.53 -3.43 6.66
N GLY A 396 -25.83 -3.46 6.92
CA GLY A 396 -26.66 -2.26 7.04
C GLY A 396 -28.15 -2.55 7.12
N VAL A 397 -28.95 -1.49 6.95
CA VAL A 397 -30.43 -1.56 6.92
C VAL A 397 -30.91 -2.05 5.57
#